data_AF-A0A1X6YRS8-F1
#
_entry.id   AF-A0A1X6YRS8-F1
#
_cell.length_a   1.000
_cell.length_b   1.000
_cell.length_c   1.000
_cell.angle_alpha   90.00
_cell.angle_beta   90.00
_cell.angle_gamma   90.00
#
_symmetry.space_group_name_H-M   'P 1'
#
loop_
_entity.id
_entity.type
_entity.pdbx_description
1 polymer ?
#
loop_
_entity_poly.entity_id
_entity_poly.type
_entity_poly.pdbx_seq_one_letter_code
_entity_poly.pdbx_strand_id
1 'polypeptide(L)'
;MNIVTSLQGNLKACTRCSHTFEPRRSDQKYCSVKCKKAGSKNSTRGARAVENKVRSRTHYIRAMDLERMVYSVAPSERLGVMQQILTYICVDAGLRNILCDLRLLREPPRMSGRKNIAQAASSYTRKFYGLSIQTYVRRVQAGNEIEGIAIT
;
A
#
# COMPACT_ATOMS: atom_id res chain seq x y z
N MET A 1 -5.11 -56.14 44.47
CA MET A 1 -4.82 -54.74 44.82
C MET A 1 -4.77 -53.94 43.52
N ASN A 2 -5.85 -53.23 43.20
CA ASN A 2 -5.99 -52.50 41.94
C ASN A 2 -5.34 -51.12 42.10
N ILE A 3 -4.22 -50.91 41.41
CA ILE A 3 -3.62 -49.58 41.27
C ILE A 3 -4.47 -48.83 40.24
N VAL A 4 -5.33 -47.94 40.75
CA VAL A 4 -6.06 -46.99 39.91
C VAL A 4 -5.05 -45.90 39.52
N THR A 5 -4.41 -46.06 38.36
CA THR A 5 -3.48 -45.07 37.82
C THR A 5 -4.26 -43.79 37.54
N SER A 6 -4.11 -42.81 38.42
CA SER A 6 -4.70 -41.49 38.27
C SER A 6 -4.08 -40.81 37.05
N LEU A 7 -4.85 -40.70 35.96
CA LEU A 7 -4.53 -39.79 34.87
C LEU A 7 -4.65 -38.36 35.40
N GLN A 8 -3.61 -37.87 36.07
CA GLN A 8 -3.44 -36.44 36.33
C GLN A 8 -3.15 -35.76 34.99
N GLY A 9 -4.20 -35.58 34.19
CA GLY A 9 -4.16 -34.70 33.02
C GLY A 9 -3.65 -33.35 33.49
N ASN A 10 -2.58 -32.87 32.87
CA ASN A 10 -1.92 -31.60 33.21
C ASN A 10 -2.79 -30.44 32.70
N LEU A 11 -3.96 -30.30 33.30
CA LEU A 11 -5.00 -29.36 32.92
C LEU A 11 -4.48 -27.93 33.11
N LYS A 12 -4.61 -27.10 32.08
CA LYS A 12 -4.18 -25.70 32.10
C LYS A 12 -5.37 -24.76 31.95
N ALA A 13 -5.33 -23.62 32.63
CA ALA A 13 -6.29 -22.55 32.43
C ALA A 13 -5.95 -21.78 31.14
N CYS A 14 -6.94 -21.58 30.28
CA CYS A 14 -6.80 -20.73 29.11
C CYS A 14 -6.59 -19.27 29.52
N THR A 15 -5.49 -18.65 29.08
CA THR A 15 -5.18 -17.24 29.36
C THR A 15 -6.21 -16.22 28.82
N ARG A 16 -7.17 -16.66 27.98
CA ARG A 16 -8.19 -15.77 27.40
C ARG A 16 -9.57 -15.92 28.01
N CYS A 17 -10.05 -17.15 28.19
CA CYS A 17 -11.42 -17.43 28.66
C CYS A 17 -11.46 -18.14 30.02
N SER A 18 -10.30 -18.36 30.65
CA SER A 18 -10.12 -19.06 31.93
C SER A 18 -10.63 -20.50 31.97
N HIS A 19 -11.16 -21.03 30.87
CA HIS A 19 -11.59 -22.43 30.78
C HIS A 19 -10.39 -23.37 30.90
N THR A 20 -10.54 -24.35 31.77
CA THR A 20 -9.58 -25.43 31.97
C THR A 20 -9.62 -26.38 30.78
N PHE A 21 -8.46 -26.68 30.19
CA PHE A 21 -8.35 -27.58 29.05
C PHE A 21 -7.12 -28.48 29.16
N GLU A 22 -7.17 -29.62 28.48
CA GLU A 22 -6.02 -30.52 28.34
C GLU A 22 -5.13 -30.04 27.19
N PRO A 23 -3.89 -29.59 27.47
CA PRO A 23 -3.00 -29.06 26.44
C PRO A 23 -2.42 -30.20 25.58
N ARG A 24 -2.45 -30.03 24.26
CA ARG A 24 -1.80 -30.96 23.32
C ARG A 24 -0.28 -30.80 23.26
N ARG A 25 0.23 -29.64 23.71
CA ARG A 25 1.65 -29.29 23.77
C ARG A 25 1.95 -28.64 25.11
N SER A 26 3.14 -28.90 25.65
CA SER A 26 3.55 -28.38 26.96
C SER A 26 3.51 -26.86 27.06
N ASP A 27 3.68 -26.12 25.97
CA ASP A 27 3.67 -24.65 25.91
C ASP A 27 2.30 -24.04 25.56
N GLN A 28 1.25 -24.86 25.41
CA GLN A 28 -0.05 -24.39 24.93
C GLN A 28 -0.73 -23.49 25.99
N LYS A 29 -0.87 -22.20 25.66
CA LYS A 29 -1.48 -21.17 26.54
C LYS A 29 -3.00 -20.96 26.34
N TYR A 30 -3.57 -21.51 25.27
CA TYR A 30 -4.94 -21.25 24.85
C TYR A 30 -5.68 -22.57 24.56
N CYS A 31 -6.94 -22.66 25.01
CA CYS A 31 -7.78 -23.85 24.81
C CYS A 31 -8.19 -24.07 23.34
N SER A 32 -8.17 -23.03 22.52
CA SER A 32 -8.62 -23.11 21.13
C SER A 32 -7.91 -22.10 20.24
N VAL A 33 -7.97 -22.33 18.91
CA VAL A 33 -7.49 -21.37 17.89
C VAL A 33 -8.21 -20.02 18.01
N LYS A 34 -9.50 -20.02 18.39
CA LYS A 34 -10.28 -18.80 18.62
C LYS A 34 -9.69 -17.99 19.78
N CYS A 35 -9.43 -18.64 20.92
CA CYS A 35 -8.79 -18.00 22.08
C CYS A 35 -7.37 -17.53 21.77
N LYS A 36 -6.59 -18.33 21.03
CA LYS A 36 -5.24 -17.93 20.58
C LYS A 36 -5.30 -16.65 19.74
N LYS A 37 -6.15 -16.61 18.70
CA LYS A 37 -6.32 -15.42 17.84
C LYS A 37 -6.82 -14.22 18.64
N ALA A 38 -7.72 -14.42 19.60
CA ALA A 38 -8.24 -13.34 20.43
C ALA A 38 -7.19 -12.79 21.40
N GLY A 39 -6.40 -13.66 22.05
CA GLY A 39 -5.32 -13.26 22.96
C GLY A 39 -4.09 -12.70 22.25
N SER A 40 -3.81 -13.13 21.01
CA SER A 40 -2.70 -12.59 20.20
C SER A 40 -3.07 -11.35 19.39
N LYS A 41 -4.33 -10.92 19.39
CA LYS A 41 -4.72 -9.65 18.76
C LYS A 41 -4.15 -8.52 19.59
N ASN A 42 -3.23 -7.76 19.02
CA ASN A 42 -2.73 -6.54 19.63
C ASN A 42 -3.83 -5.47 19.57
N SER A 43 -4.65 -5.37 20.62
CA SER A 43 -5.77 -4.43 20.73
C SER A 43 -5.35 -2.96 20.75
N THR A 44 -4.05 -2.68 20.97
CA THR A 44 -3.52 -1.31 20.88
C THR A 44 -3.35 -0.82 19.45
N ARG A 45 -3.26 -1.74 18.47
CA ARG A 45 -3.30 -1.37 17.05
C ARG A 45 -4.78 -1.14 16.70
N GLY A 46 -5.15 0.13 16.48
CA GLY A 46 -6.51 0.54 16.17
C GLY A 46 -7.13 -0.15 14.95
N ALA A 47 -8.33 0.29 14.57
CA ALA A 47 -9.04 -0.29 13.44
C ALA A 47 -8.31 0.01 12.12
N ARG A 48 -7.46 -0.93 11.67
CA ARG A 48 -6.74 -0.87 10.37
C ARG A 48 -7.63 -0.49 9.19
N ALA A 49 -8.91 -0.86 9.24
CA ALA A 49 -9.88 -0.50 8.21
C ALA A 49 -10.10 1.03 8.14
N VAL A 50 -10.17 1.72 9.28
CA VAL A 50 -10.32 3.17 9.37
C VAL A 50 -9.05 3.86 8.88
N GLU A 51 -7.88 3.44 9.36
CA GLU A 51 -6.58 3.95 8.91
C GLU A 51 -6.40 3.80 7.40
N ASN A 52 -6.71 2.62 6.85
CA ASN A 52 -6.64 2.37 5.41
C ASN A 52 -7.64 3.23 4.63
N LYS A 53 -8.85 3.46 5.16
CA LYS A 53 -9.86 4.33 4.53
C LYS A 53 -9.37 5.78 4.46
N VAL A 54 -8.81 6.30 5.54
CA VAL A 54 -8.23 7.65 5.58
C VAL A 54 -7.05 7.76 4.61
N ARG A 55 -6.11 6.81 4.66
CA ARG A 55 -4.96 6.77 3.75
C ARG A 55 -5.39 6.73 2.28
N SER A 56 -6.38 5.90 1.96
CA SER A 56 -6.97 5.81 0.62
C SER A 56 -7.59 7.14 0.18
N ARG A 57 -8.36 7.79 1.07
CA ARG A 57 -8.97 9.10 0.77
C ARG A 57 -7.91 10.17 0.48
N THR A 58 -6.90 10.31 1.35
CA THR A 58 -5.82 11.28 1.16
C THR A 58 -5.04 11.02 -0.12
N HIS A 59 -4.80 9.74 -0.45
CA HIS A 59 -4.13 9.33 -1.68
C HIS A 59 -4.86 9.81 -2.94
N TYR A 60 -6.18 9.58 -3.02
CA TYR A 60 -6.96 9.96 -4.21
C TYR A 60 -7.25 11.46 -4.29
N ILE A 61 -7.43 12.16 -3.15
CA ILE A 61 -7.54 13.63 -3.14
C ILE A 61 -6.26 14.24 -3.72
N ARG A 62 -5.10 13.79 -3.22
CA ARG A 62 -3.81 14.27 -3.72
C ARG A 62 -3.60 13.97 -5.21
N ALA A 63 -4.04 12.81 -5.68
CA ALA A 63 -4.00 12.48 -7.11
C ALA A 63 -4.84 13.45 -7.95
N MET A 64 -6.03 13.82 -7.47
CA MET A 64 -6.89 14.81 -8.12
C MET A 64 -6.28 16.22 -8.11
N ASP A 65 -5.62 16.62 -7.03
CA ASP A 65 -4.97 17.93 -6.96
C ASP A 65 -3.78 18.04 -7.93
N LEU A 66 -2.98 16.98 -8.06
CA LEU A 66 -1.91 16.90 -9.07
C LEU A 66 -2.47 16.93 -10.49
N GLU A 67 -3.57 16.21 -10.73
CA GLU A 67 -4.26 16.27 -12.01
C GLU A 67 -4.76 17.70 -12.31
N ARG A 68 -5.40 18.36 -11.34
CA ARG A 68 -5.87 19.75 -11.47
C ARG A 68 -4.71 20.69 -11.79
N MET A 69 -3.58 20.54 -11.12
CA MET A 69 -2.37 21.32 -11.38
C MET A 69 -1.95 21.21 -12.86
N VAL A 70 -1.83 19.99 -13.38
CA VAL A 70 -1.45 19.75 -14.79
C VAL A 70 -2.48 20.31 -15.78
N TYR A 71 -3.78 20.17 -15.50
CA TYR A 71 -4.82 20.58 -16.45
C TYR A 71 -5.31 22.03 -16.26
N SER A 72 -4.84 22.73 -15.23
CA SER A 72 -5.10 24.16 -15.03
C SER A 72 -4.25 25.06 -15.92
N VAL A 73 -3.10 24.59 -16.39
CA VAL A 73 -2.21 25.33 -17.29
C VAL A 73 -2.52 25.08 -18.77
N ALA A 74 -1.99 25.95 -19.64
CA ALA A 74 -2.17 25.84 -21.08
C ALA A 74 -1.58 24.53 -21.62
N PRO A 75 -2.14 23.94 -22.69
CA PRO A 75 -1.67 22.67 -23.24
C PRO A 75 -0.17 22.60 -23.54
N SER A 76 0.43 23.72 -23.99
CA SER A 76 1.86 23.86 -24.27
C SER A 76 2.74 23.73 -23.02
N GLU A 77 2.23 24.10 -21.85
CA GLU A 77 3.00 24.17 -20.60
C GLU A 77 2.90 22.87 -19.77
N ARG A 78 1.93 22.01 -20.08
CA ARG A 78 1.65 20.79 -19.30
C ARG A 78 2.85 19.83 -19.22
N LEU A 79 3.67 19.80 -20.26
CA LEU A 79 4.87 18.98 -20.30
C LEU A 79 5.90 19.45 -19.26
N GLY A 80 6.11 20.75 -19.14
CA GLY A 80 6.99 21.34 -18.13
C GLY A 80 6.48 21.08 -16.72
N VAL A 81 5.18 21.23 -16.48
CA VAL A 81 4.56 20.89 -15.17
C VAL A 81 4.75 19.40 -14.84
N MET A 82 4.57 18.50 -15.81
CA MET A 82 4.80 17.08 -15.59
C MET A 82 6.27 16.79 -15.28
N GLN A 83 7.20 17.41 -15.98
CA GLN A 83 8.63 17.29 -15.69
C GLN A 83 8.94 17.72 -14.25
N GLN A 84 8.43 18.87 -13.83
CA GLN A 84 8.58 19.37 -12.46
C GLN A 84 7.98 18.42 -11.42
N ILE A 85 6.83 17.79 -11.68
CA ILE A 85 6.28 16.78 -10.78
C ILE A 85 7.25 15.60 -10.64
N LEU A 86 7.84 15.13 -11.75
CA LEU A 86 8.76 13.99 -11.74
C LEU A 86 10.07 14.28 -10.99
N THR A 87 10.53 15.53 -10.86
CA THR A 87 11.74 15.86 -10.08
C THR A 87 11.59 15.52 -8.60
N TYR A 88 10.37 15.45 -8.08
CA TYR A 88 10.10 15.10 -6.68
C TYR A 88 9.99 13.59 -6.42
N ILE A 89 10.18 12.73 -7.43
CA ILE A 89 10.05 11.27 -7.28
C ILE A 89 11.00 10.71 -6.23
N CYS A 90 12.23 11.21 -6.10
CA CYS A 90 13.20 10.70 -5.13
C CYS A 90 12.74 10.91 -3.69
N VAL A 91 12.20 12.11 -3.41
CA VAL A 91 11.87 12.55 -2.05
C VAL A 91 10.46 12.15 -1.61
N ASP A 92 9.51 12.07 -2.54
CA ASP A 92 8.10 11.93 -2.20
C ASP A 92 7.55 10.52 -2.44
N ALA A 93 7.50 9.73 -1.36
CA ALA A 93 6.91 8.38 -1.40
C ALA A 93 5.41 8.40 -1.73
N GLY A 94 4.68 9.43 -1.32
CA GLY A 94 3.25 9.57 -1.60
C GLY A 94 3.00 9.77 -3.09
N LEU A 95 3.81 10.62 -3.74
CA LEU A 95 3.80 10.83 -5.18
C LEU A 95 4.10 9.53 -5.93
N ARG A 96 5.17 8.82 -5.57
CA ARG A 96 5.51 7.52 -6.20
C ARG A 96 4.36 6.52 -6.12
N ASN A 97 3.71 6.43 -4.96
CA ASN A 97 2.56 5.56 -4.78
C ASN A 97 1.40 5.94 -5.71
N ILE A 98 1.13 7.24 -5.88
CA ILE A 98 0.07 7.73 -6.77
C ILE A 98 0.39 7.42 -8.23
N LEU A 99 1.60 7.76 -8.69
CA LEU A 99 2.00 7.59 -10.09
C LEU A 99 2.07 6.11 -10.50
N CYS A 100 2.29 5.21 -9.54
CA CYS A 100 2.35 3.76 -9.74
C CYS A 100 1.05 3.03 -9.37
N ASP A 101 -0.03 3.71 -8.94
CA ASP A 101 -1.29 3.05 -8.58
C ASP A 101 -1.91 2.38 -9.81
N LEU A 102 -2.04 1.05 -9.75
CA LEU A 102 -2.64 0.24 -10.81
C LEU A 102 -4.09 0.61 -11.10
N ARG A 103 -4.85 1.08 -10.10
CA ARG A 103 -6.25 1.51 -10.29
C ARG A 103 -6.32 2.75 -11.17
N LEU A 104 -5.45 3.74 -10.91
CA LEU A 104 -5.36 4.94 -11.74
C LEU A 104 -4.83 4.61 -13.13
N LEU A 105 -3.79 3.76 -13.24
CA LEU A 105 -3.23 3.40 -14.54
C LEU A 105 -4.21 2.67 -15.46
N ARG A 106 -5.12 1.86 -14.88
CA ARG A 106 -6.12 1.07 -15.61
C ARG A 106 -7.48 1.73 -15.72
N GLU A 107 -7.64 2.94 -15.21
CA GLU A 107 -8.91 3.66 -15.27
C GLU A 107 -9.31 3.88 -16.74
N PRO A 108 -10.57 3.65 -17.14
CA PRO A 108 -11.00 3.87 -18.50
C PRO A 108 -10.82 5.36 -18.89
N PRO A 109 -10.62 5.66 -20.19
CA PRO A 109 -10.53 7.03 -20.66
C PRO A 109 -11.78 7.82 -20.25
N ARG A 110 -11.58 9.04 -19.75
CA ARG A 110 -12.69 9.94 -19.46
C ARG A 110 -13.32 10.45 -20.75
N MET A 111 -14.61 10.81 -20.71
CA MET A 111 -15.32 11.40 -21.85
C MET A 111 -14.63 12.66 -22.39
N SER A 112 -13.95 13.42 -21.53
CA SER A 112 -13.20 14.62 -21.92
C SER A 112 -11.88 14.33 -22.64
N GLY A 113 -11.49 13.07 -22.80
CA GLY A 113 -10.19 12.64 -23.33
C GLY A 113 -9.00 12.93 -22.40
N ARG A 114 -9.23 13.58 -21.24
CA ARG A 114 -8.18 13.88 -20.26
C ARG A 114 -7.76 12.60 -19.54
N LYS A 115 -6.44 12.46 -19.34
CA LYS A 115 -5.82 11.38 -18.59
C LYS A 115 -5.78 11.77 -17.12
N ASN A 116 -5.92 10.81 -16.20
CA ASN A 116 -5.59 11.08 -14.80
C ASN A 116 -4.07 11.27 -14.64
N ILE A 117 -3.64 11.68 -13.45
CA ILE A 117 -2.22 11.99 -13.19
C ILE A 117 -1.27 10.81 -13.47
N ALA A 118 -1.65 9.58 -13.11
CA ALA A 118 -0.80 8.39 -13.30
C ALA A 118 -0.67 8.04 -14.79
N GLN A 119 -1.77 8.14 -15.55
CA GLN A 119 -1.79 7.91 -17.00
C GLN A 119 -1.04 9.01 -17.75
N ALA A 120 -1.16 10.27 -17.33
CA ALA A 120 -0.43 11.40 -17.88
C ALA A 120 1.08 11.21 -17.66
N ALA A 121 1.50 10.86 -16.43
CA ALA A 121 2.89 10.56 -16.11
C ALA A 121 3.41 9.36 -16.92
N SER A 122 2.65 8.26 -17.01
CA SER A 122 3.05 7.10 -17.82
C SER A 122 3.15 7.41 -19.32
N SER A 123 2.34 8.33 -19.83
CA SER A 123 2.43 8.76 -21.22
C SER A 123 3.67 9.64 -21.43
N TYR A 124 3.95 10.53 -20.48
CA TYR A 124 5.13 11.38 -20.47
C TYR A 124 6.41 10.54 -20.44
N THR A 125 6.53 9.61 -19.48
CA THR A 125 7.76 8.81 -19.35
C THR A 125 7.99 7.90 -20.54
N ARG A 126 6.90 7.40 -21.15
CA ARG A 126 6.99 6.61 -22.37
C ARG A 126 7.44 7.46 -23.55
N LYS A 127 6.92 8.69 -23.67
CA LYS A 127 7.29 9.62 -24.75
C LYS A 127 8.75 10.06 -24.67
N PHE A 128 9.24 10.43 -23.48
CA PHE A 128 10.56 11.07 -23.35
C PHE A 128 11.68 10.13 -22.93
N TYR A 129 11.39 9.01 -22.28
CA TYR A 129 12.41 8.06 -21.81
C TYR A 129 12.22 6.65 -22.38
N GLY A 130 11.14 6.38 -23.12
CA GLY A 130 10.81 5.03 -23.58
C GLY A 130 10.42 4.06 -22.45
N LEU A 131 10.17 4.57 -21.23
CA LEU A 131 9.93 3.75 -20.04
C LEU A 131 8.48 3.85 -19.56
N SER A 132 7.97 2.74 -18.99
CA SER A 132 6.77 2.81 -18.15
C SER A 132 7.06 3.62 -16.89
N ILE A 133 6.05 4.27 -16.32
CA ILE A 133 6.22 5.07 -15.09
C ILE A 133 6.79 4.24 -13.93
N GLN A 134 6.39 2.97 -13.80
CA GLN A 134 6.89 2.07 -12.77
C GLN A 134 8.38 1.72 -12.96
N THR A 135 8.84 1.54 -14.20
CA THR A 135 10.25 1.30 -14.49
C THR A 135 11.07 2.57 -14.31
N TYR A 136 10.53 3.71 -14.75
CA TYR A 136 11.14 5.03 -14.53
C TYR A 136 11.36 5.29 -13.04
N VAL A 137 10.31 5.20 -12.21
CA VAL A 137 10.39 5.41 -10.76
C VAL A 137 11.41 4.48 -10.11
N ARG A 138 11.43 3.19 -10.47
CA ARG A 138 12.42 2.24 -9.93
C ARG A 138 13.85 2.62 -10.27
N ARG A 139 14.13 3.06 -11.51
CA ARG A 139 15.47 3.49 -11.93
C ARG A 139 15.92 4.77 -11.23
N VAL A 140 15.02 5.75 -11.13
CA VAL A 140 15.26 6.99 -10.37
C VAL A 140 15.59 6.67 -8.91
N GLN A 141 14.82 5.79 -8.27
CA GLN A 141 15.07 5.39 -6.88
C GLN A 141 16.40 4.63 -6.69
N ALA A 142 16.88 3.94 -7.72
CA ALA A 142 18.17 3.26 -7.70
C ALA A 142 19.36 4.20 -7.94
N GLY A 143 19.12 5.48 -8.26
CA GLY A 143 20.17 6.44 -8.58
C GLY A 143 20.73 6.29 -10.00
N ASN A 144 20.02 5.60 -10.89
CA ASN A 144 20.47 5.43 -12.27
C ASN A 144 20.25 6.73 -13.06
N GLU A 145 21.22 7.12 -13.87
CA GLU A 145 21.01 8.14 -14.89
C GLU A 145 19.97 7.66 -15.90
N ILE A 146 18.97 8.51 -16.19
CA ILE A 146 17.94 8.22 -17.17
C ILE A 146 18.15 9.18 -18.33
N GLU A 147 18.79 8.68 -19.38
CA GLU A 147 18.89 9.39 -20.65
C GLU A 147 17.48 9.62 -21.20
N GLY A 148 17.14 10.89 -21.41
CA GLY A 148 15.87 11.31 -21.99
C GLY A 148 16.09 11.98 -23.34
N ILE A 149 15.02 12.04 -24.14
CA ILE A 149 14.99 12.87 -25.34
C ILE A 149 14.96 14.34 -24.88
N ALA A 150 15.95 15.13 -25.31
CA ALA A 150 15.97 16.56 -25.07
C ALA A 150 14.69 17.20 -25.63
N ILE A 151 13.99 17.97 -24.79
CA ILE A 151 12.83 18.74 -25.22
C ILE A 151 13.38 20.05 -25.81
N THR A 152 13.68 20.04 -27.11
CA THR A 152 13.92 21.26 -27.91
C THR A 152 12.62 21.94 -28.24
#